data_AF-A0A2E4NGS7-F1
#
_entry.id   AF-A0A2E4NGS7-F1
#
_cell.length_a   1.000
_cell.length_b   1.000
_cell.length_c   1.000
_cell.angle_alpha   90.00
_cell.angle_beta   90.00
_cell.angle_gamma   90.00
#
_symmetry.space_group_name_H-M   'P 1'
#
loop_
_entity.id
_entity.type
_entity.pdbx_description
1 polymer ?
#
loop_
_entity_poly.entity_id
_entity_poly.type
_entity_poly.pdbx_seq_one_letter_code
_entity_poly.pdbx_strand_id
1 'polypeptide(L)'
;MNDPAAPPGKAHSSSRSAQRDLAISARQNVKMSPLYGRFVGTMRVLLPTVATGLMLLVLVWPQFEDQQRRFTLGPAKIDKKAAKNLTMLNGRYAGMLEKKPFTITATKAHQKNATDMEFSLLGPKVDIMMKNGSWAAITAEDGFYNHKKQILELSGSVNVFHDTGYEFRTENAVIDLTAGDAHGVDPVAGQGPLGNLKAEGFVLFYKTKRVIFKGRAKLTLFPHRMKKG
;
A
#
# COMPACT_ATOMS: atom_id res chain seq x y z
N MET A 1 -36.79 95.69 -52.55
CA MET A 1 -38.14 95.95 -53.09
C MET A 1 -38.78 94.59 -53.32
N ASN A 2 -39.81 94.17 -52.59
CA ASN A 2 -41.17 94.74 -52.44
C ASN A 2 -42.02 94.44 -53.68
N ASP A 3 -43.27 93.94 -53.61
CA ASP A 3 -44.06 93.47 -52.44
C ASP A 3 -45.19 92.48 -52.91
N PRO A 4 -46.48 92.46 -52.46
CA PRO A 4 -47.14 91.22 -51.99
C PRO A 4 -48.36 90.75 -52.84
N ALA A 5 -49.02 89.63 -52.45
CA ALA A 5 -50.50 89.49 -52.40
C ALA A 5 -51.01 88.04 -52.12
N ALA A 6 -52.13 87.95 -51.38
CA ALA A 6 -53.07 86.80 -51.31
C ALA A 6 -54.37 87.21 -52.10
N PRO A 7 -55.63 86.72 -51.88
CA PRO A 7 -56.23 85.64 -51.07
C PRO A 7 -57.00 84.66 -52.02
N PRO A 8 -58.23 84.12 -51.79
CA PRO A 8 -59.05 83.81 -50.59
C PRO A 8 -59.55 82.33 -50.53
N GLY A 9 -60.35 81.95 -49.52
CA GLY A 9 -60.94 80.58 -49.46
C GLY A 9 -61.89 80.20 -48.32
N LYS A 10 -62.77 81.12 -47.86
CA LYS A 10 -64.01 80.92 -47.05
C LYS A 10 -64.11 79.65 -46.14
N ALA A 11 -64.02 79.76 -44.81
CA ALA A 11 -65.01 80.32 -43.88
C ALA A 11 -66.41 79.65 -43.89
N HIS A 12 -66.72 78.89 -42.83
CA HIS A 12 -67.87 79.08 -41.91
C HIS A 12 -67.61 78.20 -40.66
N SER A 13 -67.50 78.77 -39.46
CA SER A 13 -68.60 79.02 -38.51
C SER A 13 -69.16 77.71 -37.91
N SER A 14 -69.40 77.57 -36.60
CA SER A 14 -69.69 78.61 -35.61
C SER A 14 -69.73 78.07 -34.17
N SER A 15 -69.39 78.92 -33.20
CA SER A 15 -69.94 78.90 -31.82
C SER A 15 -69.58 77.67 -30.94
N ARG A 16 -69.60 77.73 -29.60
CA ARG A 16 -69.79 78.84 -28.63
C ARG A 16 -69.30 78.33 -27.28
N SER A 17 -68.55 79.14 -26.55
CA SER A 17 -68.71 79.44 -25.11
C SER A 17 -67.36 79.85 -24.52
N ALA A 18 -67.36 80.99 -23.86
CA ALA A 18 -66.29 81.37 -22.97
C ALA A 18 -66.74 81.04 -21.55
N GLN A 19 -65.90 80.37 -20.76
CA GLN A 19 -65.65 80.87 -19.43
C GLN A 19 -64.25 80.47 -18.97
N ARG A 20 -63.64 81.39 -18.22
CA ARG A 20 -62.28 81.32 -17.70
C ARG A 20 -62.32 80.54 -16.39
N ASP A 21 -61.27 79.79 -16.09
CA ASP A 21 -60.75 79.76 -14.71
C ASP A 21 -59.23 79.49 -14.67
N LEU A 22 -58.57 80.51 -14.12
CA LEU A 22 -57.38 80.55 -13.25
C LEU A 22 -56.28 79.46 -13.33
N ALA A 23 -55.04 79.95 -13.35
CA ALA A 23 -53.82 79.15 -13.41
C ALA A 23 -53.38 78.61 -12.04
N ILE A 24 -52.82 77.39 -12.01
CA ILE A 24 -51.82 76.97 -11.01
C ILE A 24 -50.64 76.25 -11.66
N SER A 25 -49.47 76.65 -11.19
CA SER A 25 -48.11 76.24 -11.51
C SER A 25 -47.81 74.72 -11.55
N ALA A 26 -46.85 74.40 -12.43
CA ALA A 26 -45.73 73.48 -12.20
C ALA A 26 -45.99 72.03 -11.75
N ARG A 27 -45.53 71.09 -12.60
CA ARG A 27 -44.37 70.23 -12.27
C ARG A 27 -43.89 69.49 -13.52
N GLN A 28 -42.61 69.65 -13.87
CA GLN A 28 -41.94 68.69 -14.74
C GLN A 28 -41.94 67.33 -14.04
N ASN A 29 -42.51 66.31 -14.69
CA ASN A 29 -42.48 64.96 -14.18
C ASN A 29 -41.63 64.11 -15.13
N VAL A 30 -40.40 63.82 -14.73
CA VAL A 30 -39.47 62.99 -15.50
C VAL A 30 -40.05 61.59 -15.60
N LYS A 31 -40.42 61.16 -16.81
CA LYS A 31 -40.86 59.79 -17.08
C LYS A 31 -39.66 58.83 -16.93
N MET A 32 -39.41 58.34 -15.72
CA MET A 32 -38.65 57.10 -15.56
C MET A 32 -39.39 55.96 -16.25
N SER A 33 -38.66 55.10 -16.94
CA SER A 33 -39.23 54.08 -17.83
C SER A 33 -39.99 52.99 -17.05
N PRO A 34 -41.13 52.45 -17.56
CA PRO A 34 -41.95 51.50 -16.81
C PRO A 34 -41.33 50.11 -16.60
N LEU A 35 -40.12 49.88 -17.13
CA LEU A 35 -39.51 48.55 -17.24
C LEU A 35 -38.83 48.09 -15.94
N TYR A 36 -38.45 49.01 -15.05
CA TYR A 36 -37.79 48.65 -13.78
C TYR A 36 -38.72 47.96 -12.78
N GLY A 37 -40.01 48.35 -12.76
CA GLY A 37 -40.99 47.81 -11.78
C GLY A 37 -41.30 46.32 -11.97
N ARG A 38 -41.29 45.82 -13.22
CA ARG A 38 -41.56 44.39 -13.50
C ARG A 38 -40.36 43.52 -13.16
N PHE A 39 -39.14 44.04 -13.32
CA PHE A 39 -37.89 43.33 -13.02
C PHE A 39 -37.70 43.09 -11.50
N VAL A 40 -38.02 44.09 -10.67
CA VAL A 40 -38.01 43.93 -9.21
C VAL A 40 -39.11 42.96 -8.75
N GLY A 41 -40.28 42.98 -9.40
CA GLY A 41 -41.36 42.04 -9.12
C GLY A 41 -41.00 40.58 -9.39
N THR A 42 -40.39 40.28 -10.54
CA THR A 42 -39.90 38.92 -10.85
C THR A 42 -38.78 38.50 -9.91
N MET A 43 -37.83 39.40 -9.59
CA MET A 43 -36.69 39.09 -8.73
C MET A 43 -37.10 38.79 -7.27
N ARG A 44 -38.18 39.42 -6.77
CA ARG A 44 -38.76 39.15 -5.43
C ARG A 44 -39.36 37.74 -5.30
N VAL A 45 -39.77 37.11 -6.40
CA VAL A 45 -40.28 35.72 -6.43
C VAL A 45 -39.18 34.74 -6.83
N LEU A 46 -38.34 35.09 -7.81
CA LEU A 46 -37.26 34.23 -8.31
C LEU A 46 -36.27 33.86 -7.19
N LEU A 47 -35.86 34.83 -6.36
CA LEU A 47 -34.91 34.60 -5.26
C LEU A 47 -35.36 33.50 -4.27
N PRO A 48 -36.54 33.57 -3.63
CA PRO A 48 -37.00 32.50 -2.76
C PRO A 48 -37.26 31.19 -3.52
N THR A 49 -37.75 31.22 -4.77
CA THR A 49 -37.92 29.97 -5.55
C THR A 49 -36.61 29.26 -5.83
N VAL A 50 -35.54 29.99 -6.19
CA VAL A 50 -34.19 29.43 -6.39
C VAL A 50 -33.61 28.93 -5.07
N ALA A 51 -33.78 29.67 -3.97
CA ALA A 51 -33.33 29.23 -2.65
C ALA A 51 -34.01 27.92 -2.21
N THR A 52 -35.34 27.82 -2.35
CA THR A 52 -36.09 26.59 -2.08
C THR A 52 -35.68 25.45 -3.02
N GLY A 53 -35.44 25.73 -4.30
CA GLY A 53 -34.96 24.74 -5.28
C GLY A 53 -33.59 24.17 -4.91
N LEU A 54 -32.64 25.03 -4.52
CA LEU A 54 -31.32 24.60 -4.03
C LEU A 54 -31.42 23.83 -2.71
N MET A 55 -32.32 24.23 -1.80
CA MET A 55 -32.54 23.54 -0.53
C MET A 55 -33.10 22.13 -0.75
N LEU A 56 -34.07 21.97 -1.66
CA LEU A 56 -34.57 20.68 -2.10
C LEU A 56 -33.50 19.85 -2.82
N LEU A 57 -32.67 20.47 -3.66
CA LEU A 57 -31.56 19.80 -4.34
C LEU A 57 -30.59 19.17 -3.32
N VAL A 58 -30.19 19.91 -2.29
CA VAL A 58 -29.31 19.42 -1.22
C VAL A 58 -29.96 18.30 -0.40
N LEU A 59 -31.28 18.33 -0.19
CA LEU A 59 -32.01 17.27 0.50
C LEU A 59 -32.13 15.97 -0.33
N VAL A 60 -32.21 16.08 -1.66
CA VAL A 60 -32.30 14.91 -2.57
C VAL A 60 -30.91 14.38 -2.96
N TRP A 61 -29.88 15.23 -2.98
CA TRP A 61 -28.49 14.86 -3.25
C TRP A 61 -27.99 13.56 -2.59
N PRO A 62 -28.16 13.32 -1.27
CA PRO A 62 -27.71 12.08 -0.63
C PRO A 62 -28.33 10.80 -1.22
N GLN A 63 -29.55 10.86 -1.77
CA GLN A 63 -30.19 9.68 -2.38
C GLN A 63 -29.52 9.25 -3.70
N PHE A 64 -28.83 10.16 -4.39
CA PHE A 64 -28.00 9.82 -5.55
C PHE A 64 -26.60 9.33 -5.15
N GLU A 65 -26.10 9.70 -3.97
CA GLU A 65 -24.78 9.28 -3.47
C GLU A 65 -24.77 7.87 -2.83
N ASP A 66 -25.94 7.32 -2.47
CA ASP A 66 -26.06 5.97 -1.87
C ASP A 66 -25.64 4.81 -2.82
N GLN A 67 -25.47 5.07 -4.12
CA GLN A 67 -24.82 4.11 -5.03
C GLN A 67 -23.28 4.17 -5.05
N GLN A 68 -22.65 5.23 -4.51
CA GLN A 68 -21.19 5.39 -4.51
C GLN A 68 -20.56 5.36 -3.10
N ARG A 69 -21.33 5.54 -2.03
CA ARG A 69 -20.83 5.41 -0.64
C ARG A 69 -20.70 3.97 -0.13
N ARG A 70 -20.29 3.05 -1.01
CA ARG A 70 -19.68 1.76 -0.66
C ARG A 70 -18.23 1.64 -1.15
N PHE A 71 -17.48 2.74 -1.06
CA PHE A 71 -16.03 2.66 -0.85
C PHE A 71 -15.72 2.22 0.59
N THR A 72 -16.09 0.98 0.93
CA THR A 72 -15.21 0.22 1.79
C THR A 72 -13.89 0.04 1.03
N LEU A 73 -12.77 0.14 1.74
CA LEU A 73 -11.48 -0.42 1.29
C LEU A 73 -11.56 -1.95 1.35
N GLY A 74 -12.54 -2.52 0.63
CA GLY A 74 -12.57 -3.93 0.31
C GLY A 74 -11.37 -4.23 -0.58
N PRO A 75 -10.68 -5.37 -0.39
CA PRO A 75 -9.48 -5.68 -1.13
C PRO A 75 -9.76 -5.58 -2.62
N ALA A 76 -8.78 -5.05 -3.38
CA ALA A 76 -8.80 -5.10 -4.84
C ALA A 76 -9.27 -6.48 -5.29
N LYS A 77 -10.09 -6.55 -6.34
CA LYS A 77 -10.58 -7.82 -6.89
C LYS A 77 -9.40 -8.61 -7.45
N ILE A 78 -8.66 -9.29 -6.56
CA ILE A 78 -7.61 -10.23 -6.91
C ILE A 78 -8.30 -11.29 -7.74
N ASP A 79 -7.92 -11.38 -9.00
CA ASP A 79 -8.41 -12.39 -9.91
C ASP A 79 -8.25 -13.75 -9.23
N LYS A 80 -9.35 -14.52 -9.14
CA LYS A 80 -9.36 -15.80 -8.40
C LYS A 80 -8.39 -16.82 -9.01
N LYS A 81 -7.84 -16.56 -10.21
CA LYS A 81 -6.72 -17.30 -10.79
C LYS A 81 -5.33 -16.82 -10.32
N ALA A 82 -5.14 -15.53 -10.07
CA ALA A 82 -3.92 -14.98 -9.45
C ALA A 82 -3.80 -15.40 -7.97
N ALA A 83 -4.94 -15.62 -7.30
CA ALA A 83 -5.01 -16.10 -5.92
C ALA A 83 -4.50 -17.54 -5.69
N LYS A 84 -4.02 -18.26 -6.72
CA LYS A 84 -3.43 -19.60 -6.53
C LYS A 84 -2.00 -19.57 -5.95
N ASN A 85 -1.23 -18.54 -6.27
CA ASN A 85 0.20 -18.46 -5.95
C ASN A 85 0.52 -17.14 -5.22
N LEU A 86 0.50 -17.14 -3.89
CA LEU A 86 0.83 -15.95 -3.11
C LEU A 86 2.35 -15.69 -3.16
N THR A 87 2.77 -14.61 -3.80
CA THR A 87 4.17 -14.14 -3.78
C THR A 87 4.31 -12.98 -2.82
N MET A 88 5.14 -13.15 -1.78
CA MET A 88 5.48 -12.14 -0.80
C MET A 88 6.89 -11.59 -1.09
N LEU A 89 7.03 -10.27 -1.13
CA LEU A 89 8.34 -9.60 -1.16
C LEU A 89 8.82 -9.36 0.28
N ASN A 90 10.12 -9.54 0.54
CA ASN A 90 10.70 -9.45 1.88
C ASN A 90 9.96 -10.33 2.91
N GLY A 91 9.67 -11.57 2.52
CA GLY A 91 8.96 -12.53 3.37
C GLY A 91 9.72 -12.74 4.68
N ARG A 92 9.01 -12.65 5.82
CA ARG A 92 9.57 -12.85 7.16
C ARG A 92 8.70 -13.82 7.95
N TYR A 93 9.34 -14.82 8.54
CA TYR A 93 8.75 -15.75 9.49
C TYR A 93 9.56 -15.73 10.77
N ALA A 94 8.89 -15.78 11.92
CA ALA A 94 9.53 -15.87 13.23
C ALA A 94 8.97 -17.08 13.98
N GLY A 95 9.83 -17.81 14.68
CA GLY A 95 9.48 -19.02 15.40
C GLY A 95 10.34 -19.23 16.64
N MET A 96 10.09 -20.33 17.35
CA MET A 96 10.92 -20.75 18.46
C MET A 96 11.42 -22.18 18.28
N LEU A 97 12.74 -22.35 18.37
CA LEU A 97 13.45 -23.62 18.38
C LEU A 97 13.98 -23.87 19.80
N GLU A 98 13.45 -24.86 20.54
CA GLU A 98 13.84 -25.17 21.92
C GLU A 98 13.92 -23.96 22.89
N LYS A 99 12.92 -23.08 22.81
CA LYS A 99 12.83 -21.80 23.56
C LYS A 99 13.89 -20.75 23.15
N LYS A 100 14.47 -20.87 21.96
CA LYS A 100 15.29 -19.83 21.32
C LYS A 100 14.50 -19.20 20.16
N PRO A 101 14.41 -17.87 20.07
CA PRO A 101 13.79 -17.24 18.91
C PRO A 101 14.69 -17.41 17.68
N PHE A 102 14.06 -17.72 16.55
CA PHE A 102 14.69 -17.64 15.24
C PHE A 102 13.83 -16.80 14.29
N THR A 103 14.47 -16.15 13.32
CA THR A 103 13.79 -15.48 12.20
C THR A 103 14.29 -16.08 10.90
N ILE A 104 13.39 -16.43 9.98
CA ILE A 104 13.69 -16.65 8.57
C ILE A 104 13.26 -15.39 7.81
N THR A 105 14.15 -14.81 7.01
CA THR A 105 13.83 -13.75 6.05
C THR A 105 14.20 -14.23 4.65
N ALA A 106 13.49 -13.76 3.62
CA ALA A 106 13.82 -14.03 2.22
C ALA A 106 13.49 -12.83 1.35
N THR A 107 14.28 -12.57 0.31
CA THR A 107 14.04 -11.48 -0.65
C THR A 107 12.68 -11.64 -1.33
N LYS A 108 12.34 -12.90 -1.68
CA LYS A 108 11.00 -13.30 -2.16
C LYS A 108 10.61 -14.61 -1.50
N ALA A 109 9.33 -14.77 -1.17
CA ALA A 109 8.74 -16.03 -0.73
C ALA A 109 7.51 -16.32 -1.61
N HIS A 110 7.59 -17.38 -2.41
CA HIS A 110 6.50 -17.83 -3.28
C HIS A 110 5.80 -19.04 -2.65
N GLN A 111 4.56 -18.85 -2.22
CA GLN A 111 3.72 -19.93 -1.73
C GLN A 111 3.20 -20.76 -2.90
N LYS A 112 3.56 -22.06 -2.94
CA LYS A 112 3.26 -22.95 -4.06
C LYS A 112 1.76 -23.27 -4.19
N ASN A 113 1.09 -23.45 -3.06
CA ASN A 113 -0.35 -23.67 -2.93
C ASN A 113 -0.86 -22.94 -1.67
N ALA A 114 -2.01 -22.28 -1.76
CA ALA A 114 -2.65 -21.62 -0.61
C ALA A 114 -2.91 -22.59 0.57
N THR A 115 -3.17 -23.87 0.28
CA THR A 115 -3.55 -24.89 1.27
C THR A 115 -2.36 -25.55 1.98
N ASP A 116 -1.23 -25.75 1.31
CA ASP A 116 -0.18 -26.67 1.79
C ASP A 116 0.85 -26.02 2.74
N MET A 117 0.83 -24.69 2.85
CA MET A 117 1.79 -23.90 3.64
C MET A 117 3.28 -24.20 3.28
N GLU A 118 3.52 -24.40 1.99
CA GLU A 118 4.84 -24.63 1.40
C GLU A 118 5.32 -23.36 0.66
N PHE A 119 6.53 -22.92 0.98
CA PHE A 119 7.11 -21.66 0.51
C PHE A 119 8.48 -21.88 -0.14
N SER A 120 8.61 -21.56 -1.42
CA SER A 120 9.92 -21.39 -2.07
C SER A 120 10.49 -20.02 -1.71
N LEU A 121 11.73 -19.97 -1.25
CA LEU A 121 12.40 -18.78 -0.71
C LEU A 121 13.60 -18.42 -1.59
N LEU A 122 13.69 -17.17 -2.03
CA LEU A 122 14.84 -16.64 -2.76
C LEU A 122 15.73 -15.79 -1.84
N GLY A 123 17.01 -16.13 -1.77
CA GLY A 123 17.98 -15.55 -0.86
C GLY A 123 17.59 -15.66 0.61
N PRO A 124 17.24 -16.86 1.14
CA PRO A 124 16.86 -17.03 2.53
C PRO A 124 18.03 -16.70 3.47
N LYS A 125 17.70 -16.05 4.59
CA LYS A 125 18.59 -15.79 5.72
C LYS A 125 17.90 -16.18 7.02
N VAL A 126 18.56 -16.98 7.85
CA VAL A 126 18.04 -17.46 9.13
C VAL A 126 18.91 -16.93 10.27
N ASP A 127 18.35 -16.11 11.14
CA ASP A 127 19.01 -15.59 12.34
C ASP A 127 18.54 -16.36 13.57
N ILE A 128 19.47 -16.87 14.39
CA ILE A 128 19.19 -17.67 15.59
C ILE A 128 19.89 -17.08 16.81
N MET A 129 19.13 -16.73 17.84
CA MET A 129 19.66 -16.21 19.11
C MET A 129 19.85 -17.33 20.13
N MET A 130 21.06 -17.48 20.66
CA MET A 130 21.40 -18.52 21.65
C MET A 130 21.12 -18.04 23.09
N LYS A 131 20.98 -19.00 24.03
CA LYS A 131 20.62 -18.71 25.44
C LYS A 131 21.69 -17.94 26.21
N ASN A 132 22.94 -18.00 25.74
CA ASN A 132 24.11 -17.28 26.24
C ASN A 132 24.31 -15.91 25.56
N GLY A 133 23.34 -15.43 24.76
CA GLY A 133 23.43 -14.16 24.04
C GLY A 133 24.29 -14.20 22.76
N SER A 134 24.92 -15.33 22.44
CA SER A 134 25.61 -15.51 21.17
C SER A 134 24.62 -15.75 20.03
N TRP A 135 25.02 -15.50 18.79
CA TRP A 135 24.15 -15.68 17.62
C TRP A 135 24.80 -16.49 16.50
N ALA A 136 23.94 -17.11 15.69
CA ALA A 136 24.31 -17.74 14.44
C ALA A 136 23.41 -17.23 13.31
N ALA A 137 23.98 -17.11 12.11
CA ALA A 137 23.24 -16.80 10.89
C ALA A 137 23.47 -17.89 9.84
N ILE A 138 22.44 -18.19 9.06
CA ILE A 138 22.50 -19.13 7.92
C ILE A 138 22.03 -18.39 6.68
N THR A 139 22.72 -18.53 5.55
CA THR A 139 22.34 -17.93 4.27
C THR A 139 22.43 -18.97 3.15
N ALA A 140 21.55 -18.89 2.16
CA ALA A 140 21.64 -19.67 0.92
C ALA A 140 21.14 -18.83 -0.28
N GLU A 141 21.34 -19.33 -1.49
CA GLU A 141 20.80 -18.73 -2.71
C GLU A 141 19.29 -19.01 -2.84
N ASP A 142 18.89 -20.26 -2.61
CA ASP A 142 17.51 -20.71 -2.63
C ASP A 142 17.17 -21.54 -1.37
N GLY A 143 15.88 -21.67 -1.10
CA GLY A 143 15.39 -22.57 -0.07
C GLY A 143 13.92 -22.95 -0.24
N PHE A 144 13.52 -23.98 0.49
CA PHE A 144 12.15 -24.46 0.53
C PHE A 144 11.74 -24.70 1.98
N TYR A 145 10.71 -23.99 2.43
CA TYR A 145 10.17 -24.10 3.77
C TYR A 145 8.81 -24.79 3.76
N ASN A 146 8.73 -25.96 4.39
CA ASN A 146 7.48 -26.66 4.65
C ASN A 146 7.04 -26.37 6.08
N HIS A 147 6.07 -25.47 6.26
CA HIS A 147 5.60 -25.06 7.59
C HIS A 147 4.90 -26.21 8.35
N LYS A 148 4.19 -27.10 7.65
CA LYS A 148 3.50 -28.22 8.30
C LYS A 148 4.48 -29.25 8.91
N LYS A 149 5.60 -29.50 8.23
CA LYS A 149 6.67 -30.41 8.71
C LYS A 149 7.72 -29.70 9.56
N GLN A 150 7.75 -28.36 9.57
CA GLN A 150 8.82 -27.54 10.13
C GLN A 150 10.21 -27.92 9.58
N ILE A 151 10.29 -28.24 8.29
CA ILE A 151 11.54 -28.52 7.58
C ILE A 151 11.90 -27.33 6.71
N LEU A 152 13.16 -26.91 6.77
CA LEU A 152 13.77 -25.93 5.88
C LEU A 152 14.89 -26.61 5.09
N GLU A 153 14.71 -26.72 3.79
CA GLU A 153 15.71 -27.16 2.83
C GLU A 153 16.39 -25.92 2.25
N LEU A 154 17.72 -25.93 2.15
CA LEU A 154 18.55 -24.83 1.65
C LEU A 154 19.49 -25.35 0.57
N SER A 155 19.65 -24.58 -0.50
CA SER A 155 20.41 -24.97 -1.70
C SER A 155 21.14 -23.77 -2.30
N GLY A 156 22.34 -24.01 -2.84
CA GLY A 156 23.21 -23.00 -3.44
C GLY A 156 23.95 -22.17 -2.40
N SER A 157 25.28 -22.30 -2.38
CA SER A 157 26.21 -21.53 -1.53
C SER A 157 25.78 -21.43 -0.05
N VAL A 158 25.30 -22.52 0.54
CA VAL A 158 24.81 -22.53 1.92
C VAL A 158 25.96 -22.23 2.88
N ASN A 159 25.83 -21.13 3.63
CA ASN A 159 26.81 -20.68 4.60
C ASN A 159 26.17 -20.56 6.00
N VAL A 160 26.86 -21.09 7.02
CA VAL A 160 26.48 -21.01 8.43
C VAL A 160 27.60 -20.28 9.16
N PHE A 161 27.30 -19.14 9.78
CA PHE A 161 28.23 -18.35 10.58
C PHE A 161 27.81 -18.34 12.05
N HIS A 162 28.78 -18.36 12.97
CA HIS A 162 28.58 -18.14 14.40
C HIS A 162 29.57 -17.09 14.90
N ASP A 163 29.09 -16.16 15.72
CA ASP A 163 29.86 -15.03 16.27
C ASP A 163 31.14 -15.36 17.06
N THR A 164 31.34 -16.62 17.43
CA THR A 164 32.57 -17.14 18.06
C THR A 164 33.67 -17.43 17.03
N GLY A 165 33.44 -17.09 15.76
CA GLY A 165 34.40 -17.18 14.66
C GLY A 165 34.34 -18.50 13.88
N TYR A 166 33.28 -19.30 14.05
CA TYR A 166 33.08 -20.51 13.24
C TYR A 166 32.25 -20.20 11.99
N GLU A 167 32.63 -20.82 10.87
CA GLU A 167 31.91 -20.75 9.61
C GLU A 167 31.90 -22.13 8.94
N PHE A 168 30.76 -22.55 8.38
CA PHE A 168 30.60 -23.79 7.62
C PHE A 168 29.92 -23.52 6.28
N ARG A 169 30.49 -24.05 5.20
CA ARG A 169 30.00 -23.90 3.83
C ARG A 169 29.72 -25.28 3.21
N THR A 170 28.58 -25.41 2.54
CA THR A 170 28.10 -26.63 1.87
C THR A 170 27.22 -26.24 0.68
N GLU A 171 26.97 -27.15 -0.26
CA GLU A 171 26.08 -26.86 -1.40
C GLU A 171 24.60 -26.92 -1.00
N ASN A 172 24.19 -27.97 -0.28
CA ASN A 172 22.85 -28.10 0.28
C ASN A 172 22.88 -28.42 1.78
N ALA A 173 21.79 -28.07 2.47
CA ALA A 173 21.53 -28.44 3.86
C ALA A 173 20.03 -28.58 4.12
N VAL A 174 19.64 -29.55 4.95
CA VAL A 174 18.26 -29.75 5.41
C VAL A 174 18.22 -29.59 6.92
N ILE A 175 17.31 -28.75 7.41
CA ILE A 175 17.19 -28.35 8.82
C ILE A 175 15.79 -28.70 9.32
N ASP A 176 15.71 -29.44 10.42
CA ASP A 176 14.50 -29.66 11.20
C ASP A 176 14.37 -28.53 12.24
N LEU A 177 13.38 -27.65 12.08
CA LEU A 177 13.15 -26.51 12.97
C LEU A 177 12.38 -26.89 14.25
N THR A 178 11.94 -28.14 14.39
CA THR A 178 11.35 -28.69 15.62
C THR A 178 12.43 -29.27 16.54
N ALA A 179 13.34 -30.07 15.99
CA ALA A 179 14.44 -30.70 16.71
C ALA A 179 15.69 -29.80 16.82
N GLY A 180 15.90 -28.92 15.84
CA GLY A 180 17.12 -28.12 15.65
C GLY A 180 18.24 -28.86 14.93
N ASP A 181 18.00 -30.12 14.55
CA ASP A 181 18.97 -30.97 13.89
C ASP A 181 19.11 -30.57 12.41
N ALA A 182 20.31 -30.73 11.85
CA ALA A 182 20.60 -30.37 10.46
C ALA A 182 21.48 -31.42 9.80
N HIS A 183 21.36 -31.62 8.49
CA HIS A 183 22.21 -32.55 7.75
C HIS A 183 22.47 -32.10 6.31
N GLY A 184 23.56 -32.60 5.75
CA GLY A 184 23.93 -32.41 4.35
C GLY A 184 24.70 -33.63 3.84
N VAL A 185 24.49 -33.96 2.57
CA VAL A 185 25.15 -35.07 1.87
C VAL A 185 26.23 -34.60 0.89
N ASP A 186 26.41 -33.28 0.78
CA ASP A 186 27.40 -32.63 -0.05
C ASP A 186 28.69 -32.29 0.71
N PRO A 187 29.82 -32.06 -0.01
CA PRO A 187 31.06 -31.65 0.61
C PRO A 187 30.92 -30.38 1.46
N VAL A 188 31.30 -30.51 2.73
CA VAL A 188 31.26 -29.43 3.72
C VAL A 188 32.67 -28.98 4.07
N ALA A 189 32.91 -27.67 4.02
CA ALA A 189 34.12 -27.03 4.52
C ALA A 189 33.79 -26.22 5.78
N GLY A 190 34.59 -26.39 6.84
CA GLY A 190 34.47 -25.62 8.07
C GLY A 190 35.76 -24.85 8.36
N GLN A 191 35.63 -23.66 8.94
CA GLN A 191 36.75 -22.91 9.50
C GLN A 191 36.38 -22.35 10.87
N GLY A 192 37.37 -22.19 11.74
CA GLY A 192 37.18 -21.54 13.03
C GLY A 192 38.46 -21.43 13.86
N PRO A 193 38.37 -20.92 15.10
CA PRO A 193 39.54 -20.64 15.93
C PRO A 193 40.43 -21.85 16.23
N LEU A 194 39.87 -23.06 16.17
CA LEU A 194 40.58 -24.33 16.40
C LEU A 194 41.31 -24.85 15.15
N GLY A 195 40.90 -24.46 13.95
CA GLY A 195 41.39 -25.08 12.71
C GLY A 195 40.40 -25.06 11.55
N ASN A 196 40.78 -25.78 10.49
CA ASN A 196 40.01 -25.96 9.27
C ASN A 196 39.57 -27.43 9.11
N LEU A 197 38.36 -27.64 8.60
CA LEU A 197 37.74 -28.93 8.38
C LEU A 197 37.30 -29.05 6.91
N LYS A 198 37.42 -30.25 6.34
CA LYS A 198 36.71 -30.66 5.12
C LYS A 198 36.12 -32.06 5.32
N ALA A 199 34.92 -32.31 4.84
CA ALA A 199 34.28 -33.63 4.83
C ALA A 199 33.33 -33.76 3.63
N GLU A 200 32.81 -34.97 3.37
CA GLU A 200 31.89 -35.26 2.25
C GLU A 200 30.40 -35.11 2.65
N GLY A 201 30.12 -34.82 3.92
CA GLY A 201 28.77 -34.56 4.42
C GLY A 201 28.77 -34.40 5.94
N PHE A 202 27.61 -34.08 6.51
CA PHE A 202 27.46 -33.89 7.96
C PHE A 202 26.07 -34.25 8.49
N VAL A 203 26.00 -34.50 9.80
CA VAL A 203 24.77 -34.51 10.60
C VAL A 203 25.06 -33.79 11.92
N LEU A 204 24.26 -32.77 12.23
CA LEU A 204 24.27 -31.99 13.45
C LEU A 204 23.09 -32.43 14.31
N PHE A 205 23.38 -32.81 15.55
CA PHE A 205 22.40 -33.16 16.59
C PHE A 205 22.41 -32.09 17.67
N TYR A 206 21.48 -31.15 17.56
CA TYR A 206 21.45 -29.92 18.33
C TYR A 206 21.23 -30.17 19.82
N LYS A 207 20.25 -31.03 20.18
CA LYS A 207 20.00 -31.46 21.57
C LYS A 207 21.24 -32.01 22.28
N THR A 208 22.02 -32.83 21.57
CA THR A 208 23.22 -33.47 22.12
C THR A 208 24.49 -32.64 21.94
N LYS A 209 24.40 -31.49 21.24
CA LYS A 209 25.53 -30.61 20.87
C LYS A 209 26.66 -31.36 20.14
N ARG A 210 26.31 -32.28 19.25
CA ARG A 210 27.27 -33.09 18.47
C ARG A 210 27.13 -32.82 16.98
N VAL A 211 28.25 -32.83 16.27
CA VAL A 211 28.29 -32.85 14.80
C VAL A 211 29.10 -34.07 14.38
N ILE A 212 28.55 -34.84 13.45
CA ILE A 212 29.18 -36.03 12.85
C ILE A 212 29.47 -35.69 11.39
N PHE A 213 30.73 -35.75 11.01
CA PHE A 213 31.15 -35.59 9.62
C PHE A 213 31.23 -36.96 8.94
N LYS A 214 30.72 -37.05 7.71
CA LYS A 214 30.58 -38.29 6.94
C LYS A 214 31.59 -38.36 5.80
N GLY A 215 31.87 -39.59 5.37
CA GLY A 215 32.81 -39.89 4.29
C GLY A 215 34.25 -39.53 4.64
N ARG A 216 35.04 -39.16 3.62
CA ARG A 216 36.43 -38.71 3.76
C ARG A 216 36.49 -37.35 4.45
N ALA A 217 36.91 -37.34 5.72
CA ALA A 217 37.07 -36.13 6.51
C ALA A 217 38.55 -35.81 6.78
N LYS A 218 38.91 -34.52 6.77
CA LYS A 218 40.22 -34.00 7.17
C LYS A 218 40.04 -32.78 8.07
N LEU A 219 40.52 -32.89 9.31
CA LEU A 219 40.64 -31.78 10.26
C LEU A 219 42.11 -31.36 10.36
N THR A 220 42.37 -30.06 10.25
CA THR A 220 43.70 -29.44 10.40
C THR A 220 43.63 -28.44 11.54
N LEU A 221 44.22 -28.78 12.68
CA LEU A 221 44.18 -27.95 13.89
C LEU A 221 45.30 -26.88 13.87
N PHE A 222 45.00 -25.69 14.38
CA PHE A 222 46.01 -24.64 14.58
C PHE A 222 46.64 -24.78 15.97
N PRO A 223 47.96 -25.01 16.09
CA PRO A 223 48.60 -25.38 17.36
C PRO A 223 48.80 -24.21 18.35
N HIS A 224 48.04 -23.12 18.26
CA HIS A 224 48.27 -21.92 19.07
C HIS A 224 47.01 -21.23 19.63
N ARG A 225 46.28 -21.93 20.50
CA ARG A 225 45.54 -21.29 21.62
C ARG A 225 45.11 -22.20 22.78
N MET A 226 45.63 -23.43 22.89
CA MET A 226 45.54 -24.20 24.14
C MET A 226 46.53 -23.62 25.17
N LYS A 227 46.18 -22.47 25.77
CA LYS A 227 46.77 -22.08 27.05
C LYS A 227 46.38 -23.15 28.06
N LYS A 228 47.38 -23.84 28.62
CA LYS A 228 47.19 -24.67 29.82
C LYS A 228 46.57 -23.80 30.91
N GLY A 229 45.41 -24.22 31.41
CA GLY A 229 45.04 -24.02 32.81
C GLY A 229 45.66 -25.13 33.64
#